data_AF-A0A0H0F496-F1
#
_entry.id   AF-A0A0H0F496-F1
#
_cell.length_a   1.000
_cell.length_b   1.000
_cell.length_c   1.000
_cell.angle_alpha   90.00
_cell.angle_beta   90.00
_cell.angle_gamma   90.00
#
_symmetry.space_group_name_H-M   'P 1'
#
loop_
_entity.id
_entity.type
_entity.pdbx_description
1 polymer ?
#
loop_
_entity_poly.entity_id
_entity_poly.type
_entity_poly.pdbx_seq_one_letter_code
_entity_poly.pdbx_strand_id
1 'polypeptide(L)'
;MSKKKISVENEEFITYRALLLSIDFVKKLVTEMSDEDLNKVKENFDIAIQQRDERKENMKAIKSLMDEHGISLEDFYREFGKKSQAGRKSVSGGHKYEYDDNGKRMYWNGQGRRPKAIAEAIKAGGSLDDFLISQEVSSGPDYE
;
A
#
# COMPACT_ATOMS: atom_id res chain seq x y z
N MET A 1 12.47 -11.34 -15.30
CA MET A 1 12.03 -10.02 -15.83
C MET A 1 11.03 -9.48 -14.80
N SER A 2 11.24 -8.37 -14.10
CA SER A 2 11.29 -7.02 -14.62
C SER A 2 11.91 -6.11 -13.55
N LYS A 3 12.99 -5.41 -13.89
CA LYS A 3 13.50 -4.29 -13.09
C LYS A 3 12.70 -3.04 -13.49
N LYS A 4 12.57 -2.12 -12.51
CA LYS A 4 12.05 -0.74 -12.59
C LYS A 4 10.52 -0.55 -12.49
N LYS A 5 10.13 0.02 -11.35
CA LYS A 5 9.27 1.22 -11.26
C LYS A 5 9.46 1.93 -9.91
N ILE A 6 10.68 2.41 -9.67
CA ILE A 6 10.99 3.44 -8.66
C ILE A 6 12.07 4.30 -9.32
N SER A 7 11.72 5.37 -10.02
CA SER A 7 12.74 6.20 -10.70
C SER A 7 12.32 7.62 -11.01
N VAL A 8 11.02 7.96 -10.97
CA VAL A 8 10.57 9.31 -11.38
C VAL A 8 10.73 10.34 -10.25
N GLU A 9 10.61 9.94 -8.99
CA GLU A 9 10.80 10.84 -7.83
C GLU A 9 12.27 11.17 -7.51
N ASN A 10 13.24 10.50 -8.16
CA ASN A 10 14.65 10.69 -7.84
C ASN A 10 15.35 11.79 -8.65
N GLU A 11 14.86 12.15 -9.84
CA GLU A 11 15.53 13.16 -10.66
C GLU A 11 15.37 14.58 -10.10
N GLU A 12 14.18 14.90 -9.59
CA GLU A 12 13.95 16.17 -8.90
C GLU A 12 14.84 16.29 -7.65
N PHE A 13 14.92 15.22 -6.84
CA PHE A 13 15.77 15.22 -5.66
C PHE A 13 17.25 15.36 -5.98
N ILE A 14 17.73 14.70 -7.06
CA ILE A 14 19.10 14.85 -7.55
C ILE A 14 19.36 16.30 -7.97
N THR A 15 18.39 16.92 -8.65
CA THR A 15 18.48 18.31 -9.11
C THR A 15 18.52 19.29 -7.93
N TYR A 16 17.59 19.16 -6.97
CA TYR A 16 17.57 19.99 -5.76
C TYR A 16 18.85 19.83 -4.94
N ARG A 17 19.37 18.61 -4.83
CA ARG A 17 20.64 18.36 -4.16
C ARG A 17 21.79 19.08 -4.86
N ALA A 18 21.89 18.97 -6.18
CA ALA A 18 22.94 19.65 -6.94
C ALA A 18 22.84 21.17 -6.79
N LEU A 19 21.61 21.70 -6.77
CA LEU A 19 21.32 23.11 -6.62
C LEU A 19 21.67 23.63 -5.22
N LEU A 20 21.23 22.97 -4.15
CA LEU A 20 21.52 23.34 -2.75
C LEU A 20 23.01 23.19 -2.38
N LEU A 21 23.74 22.30 -3.05
CA LEU A 21 25.19 22.16 -2.87
C LEU A 21 26.01 23.13 -3.73
N SER A 22 25.38 23.80 -4.71
CA SER A 22 26.03 24.81 -5.53
C SER A 22 26.18 26.11 -4.75
N ILE A 23 27.42 26.53 -4.52
CA ILE A 23 27.73 27.78 -3.82
C ILE A 23 27.07 28.99 -4.49
N ASP A 24 26.99 29.01 -5.82
CA ASP A 24 26.44 30.16 -6.56
C ASP A 24 24.92 30.24 -6.38
N PHE A 25 24.24 29.11 -6.32
CA PHE A 25 22.82 29.09 -6.03
C PHE A 25 22.53 29.50 -4.59
N VAL A 26 23.30 29.00 -3.61
CA VAL A 26 23.14 29.39 -2.20
C VAL A 26 23.41 30.89 -2.02
N LYS A 27 24.44 31.45 -2.66
CA LYS A 27 24.70 32.89 -2.66
C LYS A 27 23.52 33.66 -3.24
N LYS A 28 22.98 33.20 -4.37
CA LYS A 28 21.81 33.81 -5.02
C LYS A 28 20.59 33.79 -4.10
N LEU A 29 20.29 32.64 -3.48
CA LEU A 29 19.23 32.50 -2.47
C LEU A 29 19.40 33.50 -1.32
N VAL A 30 20.59 33.58 -0.73
CA VAL A 30 20.87 34.51 0.39
C VAL A 30 20.71 35.97 -0.03
N THR A 31 21.00 36.29 -1.29
CA THR A 31 20.90 37.68 -1.78
C THR A 31 19.48 38.06 -2.16
N GLU A 32 18.69 37.11 -2.67
CA GLU A 32 17.35 37.37 -3.22
C GLU A 32 16.21 37.11 -2.21
N MET A 33 16.43 36.28 -1.20
CA MET A 33 15.41 35.98 -0.18
C MET A 33 15.43 36.97 0.98
N SER A 34 14.30 37.07 1.69
CA SER A 34 14.21 37.83 2.93
C SER A 34 14.93 37.11 4.09
N ASP A 35 15.39 37.88 5.07
CA ASP A 35 15.98 37.32 6.30
C ASP A 35 15.00 36.39 7.04
N GLU A 36 13.70 36.68 6.99
CA GLU A 36 12.67 35.82 7.59
C GLU A 36 12.62 34.45 6.92
N ASP A 37 12.64 34.41 5.58
CA ASP A 37 12.59 33.16 4.84
C ASP A 37 13.89 32.36 4.98
N LEU A 38 15.04 33.03 5.01
CA LEU A 38 16.34 32.38 5.26
C LEU A 38 16.36 31.73 6.65
N ASN A 39 15.80 32.40 7.67
CA ASN A 39 15.68 31.83 9.01
C ASN A 39 14.76 30.61 9.03
N LYS A 40 13.62 30.63 8.32
CA LYS A 40 12.74 29.46 8.19
C LYS A 40 13.43 28.28 7.51
N VAL A 41 14.19 28.54 6.45
CA VAL A 41 14.97 27.49 5.76
C VAL A 41 15.99 26.87 6.70
N LYS A 42 16.72 27.70 7.46
CA LYS A 42 17.67 27.23 8.49
C LYS A 42 16.97 26.36 9.54
N GLU A 43 15.86 26.85 10.11
CA GLU A 43 15.10 26.12 11.13
C GLU A 43 14.58 24.77 10.61
N ASN A 44 14.06 24.72 9.39
CA ASN A 44 13.63 23.48 8.76
C ASN A 44 14.78 22.46 8.63
N PHE A 45 15.98 22.91 8.25
CA PHE A 45 17.15 22.03 8.20
C PHE A 45 17.54 21.54 9.60
N ASP A 46 17.57 22.42 10.58
CA ASP A 46 17.94 22.08 11.97
C ASP A 46 16.96 21.03 12.55
N ILE A 47 15.65 21.24 12.39
CA ILE A 47 14.61 20.29 12.82
C ILE A 47 14.78 18.94 12.12
N ALA A 48 14.98 18.93 10.80
CA ALA A 48 15.12 17.69 10.04
C ALA A 48 16.38 16.90 10.44
N ILE A 49 17.49 17.60 10.72
CA ILE A 49 18.73 16.98 11.21
C ILE A 49 18.51 16.40 12.61
N GLN A 50 17.91 17.17 13.51
CA GLN A 50 17.62 16.73 14.88
C GLN A 50 16.74 15.48 14.90
N GLN A 51 15.63 15.47 14.17
CA GLN A 51 14.74 14.29 14.07
C GLN A 51 15.46 13.05 13.53
N ARG A 52 16.37 13.24 12.55
CA ARG A 52 17.16 12.14 11.99
C ARG A 52 18.10 11.55 13.04
N ASP A 53 18.73 12.40 13.84
CA ASP A 53 19.71 11.98 14.83
C ASP A 53 19.02 11.39 16.06
N GLU A 54 17.93 11.98 16.55
CA GLU A 54 17.05 11.38 17.57
C GLU A 54 16.55 9.99 17.15
N ARG A 55 16.12 9.83 15.89
CA ARG A 55 15.71 8.51 15.37
C ARG A 55 16.85 7.50 15.43
N LYS A 56 18.08 7.90 15.08
CA LYS A 56 19.25 7.01 15.15
C LYS A 56 19.60 6.66 16.60
N GLU A 57 19.55 7.62 17.51
CA GLU A 57 19.80 7.41 18.93
C GLU A 57 18.76 6.48 19.53
N ASN A 58 17.47 6.69 19.25
CA ASN A 58 16.38 5.81 19.67
C ASN A 58 16.56 4.39 19.12
N MET A 59 16.91 4.24 17.84
CA MET A 59 17.21 2.93 17.26
C MET A 59 18.39 2.24 17.93
N LYS A 60 19.45 2.98 18.27
CA LYS A 60 20.61 2.46 18.99
C LYS A 60 20.24 2.06 20.42
N ALA A 61 19.44 2.85 21.12
CA ALA A 61 18.94 2.56 22.46
C ALA A 61 18.09 1.29 22.47
N ILE A 62 17.13 1.16 21.55
CA ILE A 62 16.31 -0.04 21.38
C ILE A 62 17.21 -1.26 21.14
N LYS A 63 18.19 -1.15 20.24
CA LYS A 63 19.14 -2.25 19.98
C LYS A 63 19.89 -2.66 21.25
N SER A 64 20.37 -1.70 22.03
CA SER A 64 21.08 -1.98 23.29
C SER A 64 20.20 -2.70 24.30
N LEU A 65 18.93 -2.29 24.44
CA LEU A 65 17.98 -2.95 25.34
C LEU A 65 17.65 -4.37 24.87
N MET A 66 17.53 -4.59 23.57
CA MET A 66 17.33 -5.93 23.01
C MET A 66 18.52 -6.84 23.32
N ASP A 67 19.74 -6.34 23.14
CA ASP A 67 20.97 -7.08 23.43
C ASP A 67 21.09 -7.39 24.93
N GLU A 68 20.74 -6.44 25.82
CA GLU A 68 20.76 -6.61 27.29
C GLU A 68 19.76 -7.68 27.76
N HIS A 69 18.56 -7.71 27.18
CA HIS A 69 17.52 -8.69 27.52
C HIS A 69 17.62 -10.00 26.71
N GLY A 70 18.64 -10.14 25.86
CA GLY A 70 18.82 -11.32 25.01
C GLY A 70 17.70 -11.53 23.99
N ILE A 71 16.99 -10.47 23.63
CA ILE A 71 15.87 -10.50 22.67
C ILE A 71 16.46 -10.42 21.25
N SER A 72 16.26 -11.49 20.47
CA SER A 72 16.61 -11.47 19.05
C SER A 72 15.68 -10.56 18.26
N LEU A 73 16.19 -9.97 17.16
CA LEU A 73 15.37 -9.21 16.21
C LEU A 73 14.23 -10.05 15.63
N GLU A 74 14.44 -11.36 15.46
CA GLU A 74 13.42 -12.29 14.96
C GLU A 74 12.30 -12.50 15.99
N ASP A 75 12.64 -12.58 17.27
CA ASP A 75 11.66 -12.73 18.35
C ASP A 75 10.85 -11.45 18.54
N PHE A 76 11.52 -10.28 18.48
CA PHE A 76 10.87 -8.97 18.49
C PHE A 76 9.91 -8.80 17.29
N TYR A 77 10.35 -9.20 16.09
CA TYR A 77 9.51 -9.15 14.90
C TYR A 77 8.35 -10.15 14.94
N ARG A 78 8.54 -11.34 15.52
CA ARG A 78 7.46 -12.32 15.67
C ARG A 78 6.34 -11.84 16.58
N GLU A 79 6.71 -11.13 17.65
CA GLU A 79 5.76 -10.60 18.65
C GLU A 79 5.06 -9.32 18.16
N PHE A 80 5.81 -8.38 17.58
CA PHE A 80 5.29 -7.04 17.24
C PHE A 80 5.10 -6.79 15.73
N GLY A 81 5.71 -7.58 14.86
CA GLY A 81 5.70 -7.41 13.39
C GLY A 81 4.41 -7.85 12.70
N LYS A 82 3.46 -8.47 13.41
CA LYS A 82 2.21 -8.98 12.82
C LYS A 82 1.12 -7.94 12.53
N LYS A 83 1.32 -6.65 12.87
CA LYS A 83 0.29 -5.61 12.69
C LYS A 83 0.07 -5.11 11.25
N SER A 84 0.71 -5.68 10.22
CA SER A 84 0.50 -5.25 8.82
C SER A 84 -0.06 -6.34 7.88
N GLN A 85 -0.31 -7.56 8.35
CA GLN A 85 -0.84 -8.65 7.50
C GLN A 85 -2.15 -9.26 7.99
N ALA A 86 -2.83 -8.63 8.96
CA ALA A 86 -4.21 -8.98 9.34
C ALA A 86 -5.28 -8.17 8.57
N GLY A 87 -4.94 -7.64 7.39
CA GLY A 87 -5.80 -6.76 6.60
C GLY A 87 -5.95 -7.12 5.12
N ARG A 88 -5.61 -8.35 4.71
CA ARG A 88 -5.88 -8.85 3.36
C ARG A 88 -6.34 -10.31 3.36
N LYS A 89 -7.42 -10.61 4.07
CA LYS A 89 -8.41 -11.49 3.44
C LYS A 89 -9.20 -10.58 2.49
N SER A 90 -8.65 -10.39 1.28
CA SER A 90 -9.52 -10.07 0.15
C SER A 90 -10.46 -11.25 0.06
N VAL A 91 -11.68 -11.07 0.55
CA VAL A 91 -12.79 -11.91 0.14
C VAL A 91 -12.85 -11.69 -1.36
N SER A 92 -12.25 -12.63 -2.10
CA SER A 92 -12.48 -12.81 -3.52
C SER A 92 -13.98 -12.65 -3.72
N GLY A 93 -14.41 -11.59 -4.41
CA GLY A 93 -15.82 -11.32 -4.62
C GLY A 93 -16.50 -12.60 -5.07
N GLY A 94 -17.39 -13.12 -4.22
CA GLY A 94 -18.13 -14.33 -4.49
C GLY A 94 -18.77 -14.21 -5.85
N HIS A 95 -18.76 -15.29 -6.62
CA HIS A 95 -19.40 -15.29 -7.93
C HIS A 95 -20.86 -14.87 -7.78
N LYS A 96 -21.32 -13.94 -8.61
CA LYS A 96 -22.67 -13.38 -8.55
C LYS A 96 -23.68 -14.22 -9.34
N TYR A 97 -23.19 -14.92 -10.36
CA TYR A 97 -24.00 -15.72 -11.27
C TYR A 97 -23.42 -17.13 -11.47
N GLU A 98 -24.28 -18.15 -11.57
CA GLU A 98 -23.94 -19.53 -11.94
C GLU A 98 -24.65 -19.89 -13.24
N TYR A 99 -23.97 -20.58 -14.16
CA TYR A 99 -24.54 -21.05 -15.42
C TYR A 99 -23.93 -22.38 -15.84
N ASP A 100 -24.69 -23.19 -16.57
CA ASP A 100 -24.19 -24.42 -17.16
C ASP A 100 -23.61 -24.16 -18.56
N ASP A 101 -22.37 -24.62 -18.77
CA ASP A 101 -21.69 -24.61 -20.06
C ASP A 101 -21.32 -26.05 -20.43
N ASN A 102 -21.97 -26.62 -21.44
CA ASN A 102 -21.74 -27.99 -21.91
C ASN A 102 -21.78 -29.05 -20.79
N GLY A 103 -22.74 -28.93 -19.86
CA GLY A 103 -22.91 -29.88 -18.74
C GLY A 103 -21.96 -29.65 -17.55
N LYS A 104 -21.22 -28.53 -17.54
CA LYS A 104 -20.37 -28.12 -16.42
C LYS A 104 -20.84 -26.81 -15.82
N ARG A 105 -21.04 -26.80 -14.50
CA ARG A 105 -21.37 -25.58 -13.73
C ARG A 105 -20.18 -24.63 -13.70
N MET A 106 -20.40 -23.40 -14.15
CA MET A 106 -19.42 -22.33 -14.24
C MET A 106 -19.96 -21.07 -13.57
N TYR A 107 -19.04 -20.26 -13.04
CA TYR A 107 -19.39 -19.11 -12.22
C TYR A 107 -18.89 -17.80 -12.82
N TRP A 108 -19.71 -16.76 -12.77
CA TRP A 108 -19.39 -15.43 -13.27
C TRP A 108 -19.64 -14.36 -12.21
N ASN A 109 -18.64 -13.50 -11.98
CA ASN A 109 -18.70 -12.42 -11.00
C ASN A 109 -19.42 -11.16 -11.52
N GLY A 110 -19.94 -11.18 -12.75
CA GLY A 110 -20.59 -10.02 -13.37
C GLY A 110 -19.62 -8.94 -13.87
N GLN A 111 -18.31 -9.15 -13.77
CA GLN A 111 -17.29 -8.23 -14.31
C GLN A 111 -16.76 -8.75 -15.65
N GLY A 112 -16.64 -7.87 -16.64
CA GLY A 112 -16.12 -8.19 -17.97
C GLY A 112 -17.15 -8.73 -18.97
N ARG A 113 -16.69 -9.43 -20.01
CA ARG A 113 -17.56 -9.97 -21.07
C ARG A 113 -18.48 -11.04 -20.51
N ARG A 114 -19.79 -10.91 -20.78
CA ARG A 114 -20.81 -11.89 -20.40
C ARG A 114 -20.54 -13.26 -21.06
N PRO A 115 -20.60 -14.37 -20.31
CA PRO A 115 -20.48 -15.73 -20.86
C PRO A 115 -21.55 -16.02 -21.92
N LYS A 116 -21.23 -16.87 -22.89
CA LYS A 116 -22.11 -17.19 -24.03
C LYS A 116 -23.43 -17.81 -23.56
N ALA A 117 -23.39 -18.74 -22.62
CA ALA A 117 -24.59 -19.40 -22.09
C ALA A 117 -25.61 -18.39 -21.50
N ILE A 118 -25.14 -17.42 -20.70
CA ILE A 118 -26.00 -16.36 -20.15
C ILE A 118 -26.49 -15.41 -21.27
N ALA A 119 -25.63 -15.09 -22.23
CA ALA A 119 -26.00 -14.22 -23.35
C ALA A 119 -27.07 -14.87 -24.25
N GLU A 120 -26.99 -16.17 -24.49
CA GLU A 120 -27.95 -16.95 -25.27
C GLU A 120 -29.28 -17.08 -24.53
N ALA A 121 -29.27 -17.36 -23.23
CA ALA A 121 -30.47 -17.42 -22.41
C ALA A 121 -31.24 -16.08 -22.38
N ILE A 122 -30.52 -14.95 -22.28
CA ILE A 122 -31.14 -13.62 -22.35
C ILE A 122 -31.70 -13.34 -23.75
N LYS A 123 -31.00 -13.77 -24.80
CA LYS A 123 -31.50 -13.64 -26.18
C LYS A 123 -32.74 -14.50 -26.45
N ALA A 124 -32.86 -15.63 -25.78
CA ALA A 124 -34.05 -16.49 -25.81
C ALA A 124 -35.24 -15.94 -25.00
N GLY A 125 -35.08 -14.76 -24.36
CA GLY A 125 -36.12 -14.10 -23.58
C GLY A 125 -36.04 -14.32 -22.06
N GLY A 126 -34.99 -14.98 -21.56
CA GLY A 126 -34.75 -15.16 -20.13
C GLY A 126 -34.19 -13.91 -19.45
N SER A 127 -34.28 -13.84 -18.12
CA SER A 127 -33.68 -12.74 -17.36
C SER A 127 -32.25 -13.10 -16.95
N LEU A 128 -31.41 -12.08 -16.77
CA LEU A 128 -30.12 -12.26 -16.08
C LEU A 128 -30.33 -12.72 -14.63
N ASP A 129 -31.52 -12.44 -14.09
CA ASP A 129 -31.89 -12.76 -12.72
C ASP A 129 -32.01 -14.26 -12.44
N ASP A 130 -32.29 -15.04 -13.48
CA ASP A 130 -32.43 -16.49 -13.40
C ASP A 130 -31.09 -17.19 -13.11
N PHE A 131 -29.98 -16.47 -13.31
CA PHE A 131 -28.62 -16.96 -13.08
C PHE A 131 -28.02 -16.45 -11.76
N LEU A 132 -28.73 -15.62 -10.99
CA LEU A 132 -28.20 -15.13 -9.70
C LEU A 132 -28.10 -16.27 -8.69
N ILE A 133 -26.95 -16.34 -8.03
CA ILE A 133 -26.78 -17.19 -6.86
C ILE A 133 -27.40 -16.43 -5.69
N SER A 134 -28.56 -16.86 -5.19
CA SER A 134 -29.17 -16.28 -3.99
C SER A 134 -28.19 -16.39 -2.82
N GLN A 135 -27.67 -15.26 -2.34
CA GLN A 135 -26.92 -15.20 -1.09
C GLN A 135 -27.87 -15.36 0.10
N GLU A 136 -28.52 -16.51 0.23
CA GLU A 136 -29.23 -16.89 1.45
C GLU A 136 -28.73 -18.27 1.90
N VAL A 137 -27.58 -18.27 2.59
CA VAL A 137 -27.26 -19.15 3.73
C VAL A 137 -25.97 -18.64 4.36
N SER A 138 -26.08 -17.55 5.13
CA SER A 138 -25.18 -17.31 6.25
C SER A 138 -25.87 -17.84 7.52
N SER A 139 -26.11 -19.14 7.58
CA SER A 139 -26.26 -19.82 8.88
C SER A 139 -24.87 -19.84 9.50
N GLY A 140 -24.60 -18.89 10.40
CA GLY A 140 -23.46 -19.00 11.29
C GLY A 140 -23.62 -20.27 12.13
N PRO A 141 -22.54 -21.00 12.44
CA PRO A 141 -22.65 -22.06 13.42
C PRO A 141 -22.93 -21.42 14.77
N ASP A 142 -24.10 -21.70 15.35
CA ASP A 142 -24.33 -21.60 16.78
C ASP A 142 -23.27 -22.46 17.48
N TYR A 143 -22.45 -21.82 18.31
CA TYR A 143 -21.61 -22.51 19.27
C TYR A 143 -22.37 -22.49 20.60
N GLU A 144 -22.71 -23.68 21.11
CA GLU A 144 -23.17 -23.92 22.49
C GLU A 144 -22.27 -23.26 23.54
#